data_AF-A0A3E4QTH4-F1
#
_entry.id   AF-A0A3E4QTH4-F1
#
_cell.length_a   1.000
_cell.length_b   1.000
_cell.length_c   1.000
_cell.angle_alpha   90.00
_cell.angle_beta   90.00
_cell.angle_gamma   90.00
#
_symmetry.space_group_name_H-M   'P 1'
#
loop_
_entity.id
_entity.type
_entity.pdbx_description
1 polymer ?
#
loop_
_entity_poly.entity_id
_entity_poly.type
_entity_poly.pdbx_seq_one_letter_code
_entity_poly.pdbx_strand_id
1 'polypeptide(L)'
;MHINTRARRPARTPPRGSRASGSRCSRTPRTLARGRPRRSGRPVRSGTALWRGYLLKEELRAVFRGDPADARASLDRWLSWACRCRIPQFVELSRKVRRKREGVLRSIELGVSNARVEAVSNKIKVAVRQGYGFRNIDNLIALVMLRYSDLRPALPGRAAA
;
A
#
# COMPACT_ATOMS: atom_id res chain seq x y z
N MET A 1 -44.48 -26.80 29.07
CA MET A 1 -44.42 -27.08 27.62
C MET A 1 -42.98 -27.44 27.25
N HIS A 2 -42.88 -28.54 26.51
CA HIS A 2 -41.74 -29.36 26.13
C HIS A 2 -40.40 -28.67 25.82
N ILE A 3 -39.39 -29.13 26.55
CA ILE A 3 -37.98 -29.11 26.17
C ILE A 3 -37.74 -30.44 25.43
N ASN A 4 -37.41 -30.38 24.15
CA ASN A 4 -36.87 -31.50 23.36
C ASN A 4 -35.94 -30.82 22.33
N THR A 5 -34.67 -31.20 22.17
CA THR A 5 -34.29 -32.45 21.52
C THR A 5 -32.93 -32.94 22.02
N ARG A 6 -32.85 -34.19 22.50
CA ARG A 6 -31.60 -34.96 22.62
C ARG A 6 -31.42 -35.81 21.36
N ALA A 7 -30.22 -35.78 20.78
CA ALA A 7 -29.62 -36.96 20.16
C ALA A 7 -28.10 -36.88 20.29
N ARG A 8 -27.54 -37.77 21.13
CA ARG A 8 -26.10 -38.06 21.24
C ARG A 8 -25.74 -39.13 20.20
N ARG A 9 -24.57 -39.03 19.56
CA ARG A 9 -23.66 -40.18 19.21
C ARG A 9 -22.33 -39.70 18.57
N PRO A 10 -21.26 -40.52 18.53
CA PRO A 10 -20.09 -40.34 19.39
C PRO A 10 -18.76 -40.14 18.64
N ALA A 11 -17.68 -40.00 19.41
CA ALA A 11 -16.29 -39.85 19.01
C ALA A 11 -15.79 -40.91 18.01
N ARG A 12 -14.94 -40.48 17.06
CA ARG A 12 -14.08 -41.33 16.23
C ARG A 12 -12.61 -40.96 16.45
N THR A 13 -11.83 -41.93 16.91
CA THR A 13 -10.36 -41.95 16.97
C THR A 13 -9.75 -42.19 15.57
N PRO A 14 -8.44 -41.91 15.36
CA PRO A 14 -7.86 -41.59 14.05
C PRO A 14 -7.17 -42.78 13.36
N PRO A 15 -6.84 -42.69 12.06
CA PRO A 15 -5.76 -43.46 11.47
C PRO A 15 -4.45 -42.65 11.36
N ARG A 16 -3.35 -43.35 11.65
CA ARG A 16 -1.95 -42.91 11.57
C ARG A 16 -1.44 -42.83 10.13
N GLY A 17 -0.44 -41.96 9.95
CA GLY A 17 0.55 -42.00 8.87
C GLY A 17 0.48 -40.76 7.97
N SER A 18 1.54 -40.01 7.67
CA SER A 18 2.94 -40.08 8.04
C SER A 18 3.63 -38.78 7.60
N ARG A 19 4.52 -38.29 8.48
CA ARG A 19 5.80 -37.60 8.18
C ARG A 19 5.83 -36.19 7.56
N ALA A 20 6.56 -35.36 8.32
CA ALA A 20 7.57 -34.36 7.91
C ALA A 20 7.06 -33.12 7.16
N SER A 21 6.94 -32.01 7.89
CA SER A 21 7.89 -30.87 7.91
C SER A 21 7.62 -29.90 6.76
N GLY A 22 7.28 -28.63 7.01
CA GLY A 22 7.90 -27.75 7.98
C GLY A 22 8.97 -26.94 7.27
N SER A 23 8.70 -25.65 7.10
CA SER A 23 9.56 -24.57 6.57
C SER A 23 9.73 -24.43 5.05
N ARG A 24 8.97 -23.48 4.50
CA ARG A 24 9.49 -22.16 4.05
C ARG A 24 10.97 -22.17 3.63
N CYS A 25 11.24 -22.09 2.32
CA CYS A 25 12.20 -21.11 1.81
C CYS A 25 12.08 -20.96 0.28
N SER A 26 12.17 -19.71 -0.12
CA SER A 26 12.44 -19.25 -1.48
C SER A 26 13.50 -20.09 -2.19
N ARG A 27 13.14 -20.67 -3.33
CA ARG A 27 14.11 -21.02 -4.37
C ARG A 27 13.38 -21.01 -5.71
N THR A 28 13.63 -19.97 -6.50
CA THR A 28 13.37 -19.98 -7.94
C THR A 28 14.06 -21.19 -8.57
N PRO A 29 13.39 -21.94 -9.46
CA PRO A 29 14.08 -22.76 -10.44
C PRO A 29 13.93 -22.13 -11.83
N ARG A 30 15.08 -21.74 -12.40
CA ARG A 30 15.29 -21.65 -13.83
C ARG A 30 14.90 -23.01 -14.45
N THR A 31 14.03 -22.96 -15.48
CA THR A 31 13.98 -23.77 -16.72
C THR A 31 14.33 -25.28 -16.63
N LEU A 32 13.55 -26.23 -17.15
CA LEU A 32 12.99 -26.35 -18.51
C LEU A 32 11.85 -27.39 -18.49
N ALA A 33 10.70 -27.11 -19.12
CA ALA A 33 9.84 -28.17 -19.63
C ALA A 33 9.12 -27.70 -20.90
N ARG A 34 9.25 -28.52 -21.92
CA ARG A 34 8.89 -28.28 -23.31
C ARG A 34 7.39 -28.15 -23.49
N GLY A 35 6.95 -26.96 -23.85
CA GLY A 35 5.75 -26.72 -24.61
C GLY A 35 6.03 -25.47 -25.43
N ARG A 36 6.29 -25.61 -26.74
CA ARG A 36 6.35 -24.46 -27.63
C ARG A 36 5.00 -23.74 -27.49
N PRO A 37 4.92 -22.51 -26.98
CA PRO A 37 3.69 -21.77 -27.15
C PRO A 37 3.58 -21.49 -28.65
N ARG A 38 2.47 -21.92 -29.23
CA ARG A 38 2.00 -21.47 -30.54
C ARG A 38 2.23 -19.97 -30.61
N ARG A 39 3.08 -19.56 -31.56
CA ARG A 39 3.42 -18.16 -31.82
C ARG A 39 2.14 -17.47 -32.29
N SER A 40 1.32 -17.00 -31.35
CA SER A 40 0.21 -16.10 -31.64
C SER A 40 0.82 -14.83 -32.20
N GLY A 41 0.63 -14.61 -33.49
CA GLY A 41 1.11 -13.44 -34.20
C GLY A 41 0.58 -12.18 -33.56
N ARG A 42 1.45 -11.50 -32.81
CA ARG A 42 1.33 -10.07 -32.56
C ARG A 42 2.70 -9.48 -32.84
N PRO A 43 2.82 -8.58 -33.83
CA PRO A 43 4.12 -8.02 -34.18
C PRO A 43 4.67 -7.23 -32.99
N VAL A 44 5.99 -7.28 -32.86
CA VAL A 44 6.84 -6.69 -31.83
C VAL A 44 6.61 -5.17 -31.69
N ARG A 45 5.50 -4.78 -31.08
CA ARG A 45 5.21 -3.40 -30.60
C ARG A 45 5.26 -3.31 -29.08
N SER A 46 5.27 -4.45 -28.40
CA SER A 46 5.29 -4.55 -26.93
C SER A 46 6.60 -4.05 -26.33
N GLY A 47 7.74 -4.27 -26.99
CA GLY A 47 9.05 -3.85 -26.49
C GLY A 47 9.20 -2.33 -26.37
N THR A 48 8.70 -1.58 -27.36
CA THR A 48 8.79 -0.11 -27.35
C THR A 48 7.80 0.54 -26.39
N ALA A 49 6.61 -0.05 -26.19
CA ALA A 49 5.66 0.44 -25.19
C ALA A 49 6.14 0.18 -23.76
N LEU A 50 6.68 -1.01 -23.51
CA LEU A 50 7.21 -1.38 -22.20
C LEU A 50 8.44 -0.52 -21.84
N TRP A 51 9.34 -0.32 -22.80
CA TRP A 51 10.50 0.56 -22.62
C TRP A 51 10.10 2.02 -22.35
N ARG A 52 9.14 2.57 -23.10
CA ARG A 52 8.63 3.92 -22.84
C ARG A 52 8.00 4.03 -21.45
N GLY A 53 7.23 3.03 -21.04
CA GLY A 53 6.66 2.97 -19.70
C GLY A 53 7.72 2.91 -18.60
N TYR A 54 8.79 2.13 -18.81
CA TYR A 54 9.94 2.08 -17.91
C TYR A 54 10.61 3.45 -17.78
N LEU A 55 10.91 4.10 -18.90
CA LEU A 55 11.56 5.42 -18.90
C LEU A 55 10.66 6.48 -18.22
N LEU A 56 9.35 6.47 -18.49
CA LEU A 56 8.39 7.35 -17.79
C LEU A 56 8.36 7.13 -16.27
N LYS A 57 8.50 5.88 -15.83
CA LYS A 57 8.56 5.55 -14.40
C LYS A 57 9.86 6.02 -13.77
N GLU A 58 11.01 5.80 -14.41
CA GLU A 58 12.30 6.22 -13.87
C GLU A 58 12.45 7.75 -13.89
N GLU A 59 11.98 8.45 -14.93
CA GLU A 59 11.93 9.91 -14.95
C GLU A 59 11.07 10.47 -13.82
N LEU A 60 9.90 9.89 -13.55
CA LEU A 60 9.07 10.29 -12.40
C LEU A 60 9.84 10.11 -11.08
N ARG A 61 10.60 9.03 -10.95
CA ARG A 61 11.43 8.76 -9.77
C ARG A 61 12.56 9.77 -9.62
N ALA A 62 13.15 10.22 -10.73
CA ALA A 62 14.16 11.27 -10.75
C ALA A 62 13.58 12.60 -10.25
N VAL A 63 12.35 12.96 -10.65
CA VAL A 63 11.65 14.17 -10.14
C VAL A 63 11.52 14.15 -8.61
N PHE A 64 11.24 13.00 -8.00
CA PHE A 64 11.13 12.88 -6.53
C PHE A 64 12.48 12.83 -5.79
N ARG A 65 13.59 12.61 -6.49
CA ARG A 65 14.94 12.54 -5.91
C ARG A 65 15.80 13.77 -6.22
N GLY A 66 15.37 14.60 -7.17
CA GLY A 66 16.07 15.80 -7.59
C GLY A 66 15.98 16.93 -6.57
N ASP A 67 16.65 18.03 -6.91
CA ASP A 67 16.63 19.25 -6.12
C ASP A 67 15.22 19.89 -6.12
N PRO A 68 14.68 20.32 -4.96
CA PRO A 68 13.44 21.10 -4.88
C PRO A 68 13.39 22.30 -5.83
N ALA A 69 14.52 22.96 -6.10
CA ALA A 69 14.58 24.11 -7.00
C ALA A 69 14.14 23.76 -8.44
N ASP A 70 14.52 22.57 -8.92
CA ASP A 70 14.22 22.09 -10.27
C ASP A 70 12.98 21.20 -10.35
N ALA A 71 12.39 20.85 -9.20
CA ALA A 71 11.28 19.92 -9.11
C ALA A 71 10.08 20.36 -9.95
N ARG A 72 9.79 21.67 -10.00
CA ARG A 72 8.68 22.23 -10.76
C ARG A 72 8.87 22.05 -12.27
N ALA A 73 10.03 22.45 -12.79
CA ALA A 73 10.36 22.33 -14.21
C ALA A 73 10.42 20.86 -14.64
N SER A 74 11.02 20.01 -13.81
CA SER A 74 11.14 18.57 -14.05
C SER A 74 9.77 17.87 -14.07
N LEU A 75 8.88 18.22 -13.13
CA LEU A 75 7.51 17.70 -13.09
C LEU A 75 6.69 18.15 -14.31
N ASP A 76 6.82 19.40 -14.75
CA ASP A 76 6.09 19.91 -15.91
C ASP A 76 6.56 19.26 -17.22
N ARG A 77 7.88 19.03 -17.34
CA ARG A 77 8.47 18.27 -18.46
C ARG A 77 7.94 16.85 -18.48
N TRP A 78 7.94 16.17 -17.33
CA TRP A 78 7.40 14.82 -17.20
C TRP A 78 5.90 14.77 -17.54
N LEU A 79 5.09 15.70 -17.02
CA LEU A 79 3.66 15.80 -17.27
C LEU A 79 3.33 16.03 -18.76
N SER A 80 4.18 16.78 -19.46
CA SER A 80 4.06 17.04 -20.89
C SER A 80 4.40 15.82 -21.73
N TRP A 81 5.25 14.92 -21.22
CA TRP A 81 5.57 13.67 -21.89
C TRP A 81 4.54 12.57 -21.58
N ALA A 82 4.13 12.46 -20.31
CA ALA A 82 3.17 11.48 -19.84
C ALA A 82 1.79 11.60 -20.51
N CYS A 83 1.32 12.82 -20.80
CA CYS A 83 0.04 13.01 -21.48
C CYS A 83 0.05 12.53 -22.96
N ARG A 84 1.23 12.44 -23.59
CA ARG A 84 1.39 12.08 -25.02
C ARG A 84 1.87 10.65 -25.24
N CYS A 85 2.18 9.90 -24.18
CA CYS A 85 2.82 8.59 -24.29
C CYS A 85 1.94 7.47 -24.88
N ARG A 86 0.67 7.73 -25.24
CA ARG A 86 -0.29 6.74 -25.77
C ARG A 86 -0.42 5.47 -24.90
N ILE A 87 -0.11 5.55 -23.61
CA ILE A 87 -0.32 4.49 -22.61
C ILE A 87 -1.42 4.99 -21.66
N PRO A 88 -2.64 4.43 -21.71
CA PRO A 88 -3.80 4.97 -20.98
C PRO A 88 -3.55 5.18 -19.48
N GLN A 89 -2.84 4.25 -18.85
CA GLN A 89 -2.52 4.28 -17.42
C GLN A 89 -1.65 5.49 -17.04
N PHE A 90 -0.65 5.82 -17.86
CA PHE A 90 0.21 6.99 -17.65
C PHE A 90 -0.52 8.30 -17.97
N VAL A 91 -1.40 8.30 -18.96
CA VAL A 91 -2.24 9.46 -19.26
C VAL A 91 -3.16 9.76 -18.08
N GLU A 92 -3.80 8.75 -17.50
CA GLU A 92 -4.64 8.91 -16.31
C GLU A 92 -3.82 9.36 -15.09
N LEU A 93 -2.62 8.77 -14.89
CA LEU A 93 -1.69 9.21 -13.85
C LEU A 93 -1.32 10.69 -14.02
N SER A 94 -1.01 11.13 -15.24
CA SER A 94 -0.68 12.53 -15.50
C SER A 94 -1.83 13.48 -15.16
N ARG A 95 -3.09 13.07 -15.37
CA ARG A 95 -4.28 13.83 -14.97
C ARG A 95 -4.42 13.90 -13.45
N LYS A 96 -4.18 12.79 -12.74
CA LYS A 96 -4.19 12.75 -11.27
C LYS A 96 -3.10 13.64 -10.67
N VAL A 97 -1.89 13.55 -11.19
CA VAL A 97 -0.74 14.36 -10.75
C VAL A 97 -0.98 15.84 -11.02
N ARG A 98 -1.53 16.22 -12.19
CA ARG A 98 -1.91 17.63 -12.47
C ARG A 98 -2.89 18.18 -11.45
N ARG A 99 -3.92 17.42 -11.05
CA ARG A 99 -4.89 17.85 -10.02
C ARG A 99 -4.28 18.01 -8.62
N LYS A 100 -3.16 17.34 -8.34
CA LYS A 100 -2.48 17.36 -7.04
C LYS A 100 -1.08 17.99 -7.13
N ARG A 101 -0.82 18.80 -8.17
CA ARG A 101 0.50 19.35 -8.49
C ARG A 101 1.15 20.06 -7.29
N GLU A 102 0.41 20.95 -6.64
CA GLU A 102 0.91 21.69 -5.48
C GLU A 102 1.28 20.78 -4.31
N GLY A 103 0.46 19.76 -4.04
CA GLY A 103 0.74 18.78 -2.99
C GLY A 103 1.98 17.94 -3.30
N VAL A 104 2.22 17.61 -4.57
CA VAL A 104 3.42 16.89 -5.01
C VAL A 104 4.66 17.76 -4.84
N LEU A 105 4.61 19.03 -5.26
CA LEU A 105 5.74 19.95 -5.10
C LEU A 105 6.09 20.19 -3.63
N ARG A 106 5.08 20.46 -2.80
CA ARG A 106 5.26 20.59 -1.35
C ARG A 106 5.82 19.32 -0.71
N SER A 107 5.44 18.14 -1.21
CA SER A 107 6.01 16.87 -0.72
C SER A 107 7.49 16.72 -1.03
N ILE A 108 7.95 17.27 -2.16
CA ILE A 108 9.37 17.26 -2.56
C ILE A 108 10.14 18.26 -1.72
N GLU A 109 9.62 19.48 -1.56
CA GLU A 109 10.21 20.54 -0.70
C GLU A 109 10.39 20.08 0.75
N LEU A 110 9.38 19.41 1.32
CA LEU A 110 9.42 18.92 2.69
C LEU A 110 10.16 17.59 2.85
N GLY A 111 10.59 16.95 1.76
CA GLY A 111 11.24 15.63 1.78
C GLY A 111 10.41 14.55 2.47
N VAL A 112 9.07 14.65 2.42
CA VAL A 112 8.19 13.72 3.15
C VAL A 112 8.29 12.34 2.52
N SER A 113 8.97 11.43 3.20
CA SER A 113 9.06 10.04 2.77
C SER A 113 7.72 9.33 3.02
N ASN A 114 7.36 8.43 2.10
CA ASN A 114 6.17 7.58 2.28
C ASN A 114 6.25 6.78 3.60
N ALA A 115 7.46 6.47 4.07
CA ALA A 115 7.69 5.77 5.34
C ALA A 115 7.05 6.50 6.54
N ARG A 116 7.09 7.85 6.57
CA ARG A 116 6.48 8.63 7.66
C ARG A 116 4.96 8.53 7.63
N VAL A 117 4.37 8.62 6.44
CA VAL A 117 2.92 8.49 6.22
C VAL A 117 2.42 7.08 6.56
N GLU A 118 3.16 6.05 6.15
CA GLU A 118 2.86 4.65 6.48
C GLU A 118 3.00 4.38 7.98
N ALA A 119 4.01 4.94 8.64
CA ALA A 119 4.17 4.82 10.08
C ALA A 119 2.98 5.42 10.85
N VAL A 120 2.52 6.61 10.45
CA VAL A 120 1.31 7.23 11.01
C VAL A 120 0.07 6.39 10.72
N SER A 121 -0.09 5.92 9.49
CA SER A 121 -1.22 5.08 9.09
C SER A 121 -1.28 3.78 9.89
N ASN A 122 -0.12 3.16 10.17
CA ASN A 122 -0.03 1.97 11.00
C ASN A 122 -0.37 2.26 12.46
N LYS A 123 0.09 3.39 13.02
CA LYS A 123 -0.29 3.84 14.36
C LYS A 123 -1.81 4.02 14.49
N ILE A 124 -2.44 4.68 13.54
CA ILE A 124 -3.91 4.84 13.49
C ILE A 124 -4.60 3.48 13.43
N LYS A 125 -4.15 2.56 12.56
CA LYS A 125 -4.71 1.20 12.48
C LYS A 125 -4.60 0.44 13.81
N VAL A 126 -3.51 0.62 14.56
CA VAL A 126 -3.36 0.04 15.91
C VAL A 126 -4.37 0.67 16.87
N ALA A 127 -4.53 1.99 16.87
CA ALA A 127 -5.51 2.67 17.71
C ALA A 127 -6.95 2.22 17.41
N VAL A 128 -7.31 2.04 16.13
CA VAL A 128 -8.61 1.50 15.72
C VAL A 128 -8.82 0.08 16.27
N ARG A 129 -7.80 -0.79 16.21
CA ARG A 129 -7.90 -2.15 16.75
C ARG A 129 -8.03 -2.18 18.27
N GLN A 130 -7.38 -1.26 18.97
CA GLN A 130 -7.52 -1.13 20.42
C GLN A 130 -8.89 -0.54 20.82
N GLY A 131 -9.49 0.26 19.93
CA GLY A 131 -10.81 0.85 20.11
C GLY A 131 -11.98 -0.03 19.67
N TYR A 132 -11.76 -1.31 19.31
CA TYR A 132 -12.86 -2.24 19.07
C TYR A 132 -13.71 -2.34 20.35
N GLY A 133 -14.91 -1.75 20.32
CA GLY A 133 -15.79 -1.63 21.49
C GLY A 133 -16.27 -0.21 21.77
N PHE A 134 -15.66 0.82 21.17
CA PHE A 134 -16.24 2.17 21.22
C PHE A 134 -17.54 2.22 20.41
N ARG A 135 -18.63 2.62 21.08
CA ARG A 135 -19.94 2.89 20.45
C ARG A 135 -19.96 4.21 19.67
N ASN A 136 -19.04 5.14 19.97
CA ASN A 136 -18.94 6.45 19.30
C ASN A 136 -17.53 6.63 18.68
N ILE A 137 -17.49 7.16 17.45
CA ILE A 137 -16.29 7.52 16.69
C ILE A 137 -15.50 8.65 17.39
N ASP A 138 -16.18 9.57 18.08
CA ASP A 138 -15.51 10.69 18.79
C ASP A 138 -14.51 10.19 19.84
N ASN A 139 -14.83 9.08 20.51
CA ASN A 139 -13.94 8.46 21.50
C ASN A 139 -12.68 7.87 20.83
N LEU A 140 -12.81 7.34 19.62
CA LEU A 140 -11.67 6.86 18.85
C LEU A 140 -10.79 8.03 18.38
N ILE A 141 -11.39 9.14 17.94
CA ILE A 141 -10.66 10.36 17.58
C ILE A 141 -9.91 10.91 18.80
N ALA A 142 -10.57 11.01 19.95
CA ALA A 142 -9.96 11.46 21.20
C ALA A 142 -8.78 10.57 21.62
N LEU A 143 -8.91 9.24 21.47
CA LEU A 143 -7.81 8.31 21.72
C LEU A 143 -6.61 8.53 20.79
N VAL A 144 -6.86 8.73 19.49
CA VAL A 144 -5.81 9.01 18.50
C VAL A 144 -5.11 10.32 18.83
N MET A 145 -5.86 11.37 19.17
CA MET A 145 -5.30 12.65 19.59
C MET A 145 -4.44 12.45 20.84
N LEU A 146 -4.99 11.90 21.92
CA LEU A 146 -4.25 11.69 23.17
C LEU A 146 -2.96 10.88 23.02
N ARG A 147 -2.93 9.88 22.12
CA ARG A 147 -1.77 8.99 21.92
C ARG A 147 -0.67 9.60 21.05
N TYR A 148 -1.05 10.44 20.09
CA TYR A 148 -0.17 10.82 18.98
C TYR A 148 -0.01 12.34 18.78
N SER A 149 -0.68 13.15 19.59
CA SER A 149 -0.39 14.59 19.72
C SER A 149 0.35 14.87 21.02
N ASP A 150 1.04 16.01 21.09
CA ASP A 150 1.71 16.49 22.31
C ASP A 150 0.73 17.11 23.32
N LEU A 151 -0.56 16.74 23.26
CA LEU A 151 -1.57 17.23 24.19
C LEU A 151 -1.31 16.64 25.58
N ARG A 152 -1.17 17.52 26.56
CA ARG A 152 -1.10 17.18 27.98
C ARG A 152 -2.38 17.64 28.67
N PRO A 153 -3.50 16.89 28.53
CA PRO A 153 -4.72 17.27 29.24
C PRO A 153 -4.50 17.14 30.74
N ALA A 154 -5.03 18.12 31.49
CA ALA A 154 -5.07 18.02 32.94
C ALA A 154 -5.98 16.85 33.33
N LEU A 155 -5.38 15.81 33.90
CA LEU A 155 -6.13 14.63 34.33
C LEU A 155 -6.81 14.95 35.67
N PRO A 156 -8.11 14.70 35.82
CA PRO A 156 -8.78 14.91 37.10
C PRO A 156 -8.09 14.07 38.19
N GLY A 157 -7.67 14.74 39.27
CA GLY A 157 -6.94 14.11 40.38
C GLY A 157 -5.41 14.14 40.30
N ARG A 158 -4.81 14.72 39.24
CA ARG A 158 -3.38 15.07 39.23
C ARG A 158 -3.25 16.57 39.01
N ALA A 159 -2.82 17.30 40.03
CA ALA A 159 -2.47 18.71 39.89
C ALA A 159 -1.34 18.86 38.86
N ALA A 160 -1.47 19.84 37.96
CA ALA A 160 -0.41 20.20 37.03
C ALA A 160 0.76 20.79 37.84
N ALA A 161 1.91 20.13 37.80
CA ALA A 161 3.17 20.66 38.32
C ALA A 161 3.80 21.60 37.28
#